data_AF-A0A1I8I288-F1
#
_entry.id   AF-A0A1I8I288-F1
#
_cell.length_a   1.000
_cell.length_b   1.000
_cell.length_c   1.000
_cell.angle_alpha   90.00
_cell.angle_beta   90.00
_cell.angle_gamma   90.00
#
_symmetry.space_group_name_H-M   'P 1'
#
loop_
_entity.id
_entity.type
_entity.pdbx_description
1 polymer ?
#
loop_
_entity_poly.entity_id
_entity_poly.type
_entity_poly.pdbx_seq_one_letter_code
_entity_poly.pdbx_strand_id
1 'polypeptide(L)'
;SEVLWENRWAEQSGLIASNPIYSLVDIYGGGCLVDCYEREGVAAVRQIIKEEVAPYLYKGGDGIEISGSDLIRKPVTKYEVPDEDPLKTRSAMVSTLAAQSVEKSTASQLFREQPRKNVPMRLFASAAAVFDNNIKHLVCWDITKRGIYGETLLHLCLLHKTPAHRQLAIILVGMFPNLAKDFFIGWEY
;
A
#
# COMPACT_ATOMS: atom_id res chain seq x y z
N SER A 1 -2.41 12.28 22.25
CA SER A 1 -3.84 12.44 22.56
C SER A 1 -4.58 11.31 21.92
N GLU A 2 -5.39 10.59 22.69
CA GLU A 2 -6.24 9.45 22.29
C GLU A 2 -7.00 9.70 20.98
N VAL A 3 -7.53 10.93 20.84
CA VAL A 3 -8.20 11.46 19.64
C VAL A 3 -7.36 11.39 18.35
N LEU A 4 -6.04 11.57 18.42
CA LEU A 4 -5.17 11.46 17.23
C LEU A 4 -5.00 10.01 16.77
N TRP A 5 -5.07 9.05 17.70
CA TRP A 5 -4.96 7.63 17.38
C TRP A 5 -6.28 7.10 16.83
N GLU A 6 -7.41 7.54 17.39
CA GLU A 6 -8.75 7.25 16.87
C GLU A 6 -8.95 7.80 15.44
N ASN A 7 -8.51 9.04 15.18
CA ASN A 7 -8.61 9.63 13.84
C ASN A 7 -7.76 8.87 12.82
N ARG A 8 -6.53 8.49 13.16
CA ARG A 8 -5.68 7.69 12.25
C ARG A 8 -6.24 6.29 12.00
N TRP A 9 -6.80 5.65 13.02
CA TRP A 9 -7.46 4.37 12.87
C TRP A 9 -8.70 4.47 11.97
N ALA A 10 -9.48 5.54 12.10
CA ALA A 10 -10.64 5.79 11.25
C ALA A 10 -10.24 6.02 9.79
N GLU A 11 -9.19 6.81 9.54
CA GLU A 11 -8.63 7.02 8.20
C GLU A 11 -8.13 5.71 7.59
N GLN A 12 -7.36 4.93 8.34
CA GLN A 12 -6.83 3.63 7.92
C GLN A 12 -7.95 2.62 7.64
N SER A 13 -8.99 2.59 8.47
CA SER A 13 -10.17 1.76 8.27
C SER A 13 -10.93 2.16 6.99
N GLY A 14 -11.01 3.47 6.70
CA GLY A 14 -11.55 3.97 5.43
C GLY A 14 -10.72 3.56 4.21
N LEU A 15 -9.40 3.59 4.33
CA LEU A 15 -8.49 3.13 3.27
C LEU A 15 -8.62 1.63 3.00
N ILE A 16 -8.69 0.82 4.06
CA ILE A 16 -8.94 -0.63 3.97
C ILE A 16 -10.29 -0.89 3.30
N ALA A 17 -11.35 -0.21 3.74
CA ALA A 17 -12.69 -0.37 3.14
C ALA A 17 -12.74 0.04 1.67
N SER A 18 -11.91 1.00 1.24
CA SER A 18 -11.85 1.45 -0.15
C SER A 18 -11.13 0.48 -1.08
N ASN A 19 -10.26 -0.40 -0.56
CA ASN A 19 -9.45 -1.30 -1.37
C ASN A 19 -10.17 -2.64 -1.56
N PRO A 20 -10.48 -3.03 -2.80
CA PRO A 20 -11.30 -4.21 -3.08
C PRO A 20 -10.64 -5.54 -2.69
N ILE A 21 -9.31 -5.61 -2.53
CA ILE A 21 -8.63 -6.84 -2.06
C ILE A 21 -9.19 -7.29 -0.71
N TYR A 22 -9.44 -6.36 0.20
CA TYR A 22 -9.89 -6.70 1.56
C TYR A 22 -11.33 -7.18 1.63
N SER A 23 -12.11 -7.00 0.56
CA SER A 23 -13.43 -7.62 0.44
C SER A 23 -13.33 -9.12 0.11
N LEU A 24 -12.25 -9.54 -0.57
CA LEU A 24 -12.02 -10.93 -0.93
C LEU A 24 -11.47 -11.74 0.25
N VAL A 25 -10.44 -11.21 0.90
CA VAL A 25 -9.87 -11.72 2.15
C VAL A 25 -9.54 -10.52 3.02
N ASP A 26 -10.16 -10.42 4.18
CA ASP A 26 -9.93 -9.29 5.07
C ASP A 26 -8.69 -9.49 5.97
N ILE A 27 -8.30 -8.43 6.67
CA ILE A 27 -7.17 -8.44 7.61
C ILE A 27 -7.46 -9.21 8.92
N TYR A 28 -8.72 -9.56 9.17
CA TYR A 28 -9.19 -10.26 10.37
C TYR A 28 -9.39 -11.77 10.16
N GLY A 29 -9.29 -12.26 8.92
CA GLY A 29 -9.42 -13.67 8.55
C GLY A 29 -10.80 -14.06 8.03
N GLY A 30 -11.62 -13.10 7.58
CA GLY A 30 -12.86 -13.33 6.85
C GLY A 30 -12.74 -12.96 5.38
N GLY A 31 -13.89 -12.68 4.75
CA GLY A 31 -13.98 -12.23 3.36
C GLY A 31 -14.67 -13.23 2.44
N CYS A 32 -15.05 -12.76 1.26
CA CYS A 32 -15.88 -13.49 0.31
C CYS A 32 -15.29 -14.87 -0.07
N LEU A 33 -13.98 -14.98 -0.22
CA LEU A 33 -13.33 -16.25 -0.59
C LEU A 33 -13.33 -17.27 0.56
N VAL A 34 -13.23 -16.81 1.80
CA VAL A 34 -13.29 -17.67 2.99
C VAL A 34 -14.71 -18.21 3.16
N ASP A 35 -15.71 -17.33 3.07
CA ASP A 35 -17.12 -17.70 3.19
C ASP A 35 -17.56 -18.67 2.08
N CYS A 36 -17.13 -18.42 0.84
CA CYS A 36 -17.39 -19.30 -0.30
C CYS A 36 -16.74 -20.68 -0.11
N TYR A 37 -15.49 -20.71 0.39
CA TYR A 37 -14.80 -21.96 0.66
C TYR A 37 -15.54 -22.81 1.70
N GLU A 38 -16.02 -22.19 2.77
CA GLU A 38 -16.72 -22.90 3.85
C GLU A 38 -18.11 -23.40 3.43
N ARG A 39 -18.82 -22.65 2.57
CA ARG A 39 -20.17 -23.00 2.12
C ARG A 39 -20.21 -23.94 0.91
N GLU A 40 -19.42 -23.66 -0.11
CA GLU A 40 -19.54 -24.24 -1.45
C GLU A 40 -18.28 -25.04 -1.85
N GLY A 41 -17.19 -24.89 -1.09
CA GLY A 41 -15.98 -25.67 -1.26
C GLY A 41 -15.07 -25.18 -2.38
N VAL A 42 -14.12 -26.04 -2.76
CA VAL A 42 -12.99 -25.70 -3.63
C VAL A 42 -13.42 -25.29 -5.05
N ALA A 43 -14.48 -25.89 -5.59
CA ALA A 43 -14.88 -25.66 -6.98
C ALA A 43 -15.42 -24.24 -7.20
N ALA A 44 -16.28 -23.76 -6.30
CA ALA A 44 -16.84 -22.42 -6.35
C ALA A 44 -15.73 -21.36 -6.16
N VAL A 45 -14.84 -21.57 -5.19
CA VAL A 45 -13.68 -20.70 -4.95
C VAL A 45 -12.80 -20.56 -6.20
N ARG A 46 -12.54 -21.67 -6.92
CA ARG A 46 -11.75 -21.60 -8.16
C ARG A 46 -12.42 -20.74 -9.24
N GLN A 47 -13.75 -20.72 -9.29
CA GLN A 47 -14.49 -19.88 -10.23
C GLN A 47 -14.35 -18.41 -9.84
N ILE A 48 -14.59 -18.08 -8.56
CA ILE A 48 -14.43 -16.71 -8.05
C ILE A 48 -13.00 -16.22 -8.25
N ILE A 49 -11.98 -17.05 -8.02
CA ILE A 49 -10.59 -16.67 -8.26
C ILE A 49 -10.34 -16.31 -9.74
N LYS A 50 -10.97 -17.00 -10.69
CA LYS A 50 -10.83 -16.65 -12.12
C LYS A 50 -11.52 -15.34 -12.48
N GLU A 51 -12.66 -15.05 -11.87
CA GLU A 51 -13.48 -13.89 -12.20
C GLU A 51 -12.98 -12.63 -11.47
N GLU A 52 -12.78 -12.75 -10.16
CA GLU A 52 -12.47 -11.63 -9.26
C GLU A 52 -10.96 -11.42 -9.07
N VAL A 53 -10.13 -12.47 -9.06
CA VAL A 53 -8.68 -12.31 -8.78
C VAL A 53 -7.87 -12.08 -10.05
N ALA A 54 -8.26 -12.68 -11.19
CA ALA A 54 -7.53 -12.52 -12.46
C ALA A 54 -7.32 -11.05 -12.91
N PRO A 55 -8.27 -10.10 -12.71
CA PRO A 55 -8.06 -8.68 -13.05
C PRO A 55 -6.94 -7.98 -12.28
N TYR A 56 -6.49 -8.57 -11.16
CA TYR A 56 -5.36 -8.07 -10.37
C TYR A 56 -4.02 -8.64 -10.80
N LEU A 57 -4.00 -9.61 -11.71
CA LEU A 57 -2.78 -10.29 -12.14
C LEU A 57 -2.32 -9.74 -13.50
N TYR A 58 -1.01 -9.56 -13.63
CA TYR A 58 -0.43 -9.25 -14.92
C TYR A 58 -0.52 -10.45 -15.85
N LYS A 59 -1.04 -10.20 -17.07
CA LYS A 59 -1.20 -11.22 -18.11
C LYS A 59 -1.92 -12.49 -17.60
N GLY A 60 -2.89 -12.32 -16.72
CA GLY A 60 -3.66 -13.44 -16.15
C GLY A 60 -2.86 -14.41 -15.27
N GLY A 61 -1.70 -13.99 -14.76
CA GLY A 61 -0.86 -14.78 -13.85
C GLY A 61 0.51 -15.18 -14.39
N ASP A 62 0.82 -14.85 -15.64
CA ASP A 62 2.17 -15.06 -16.20
C ASP A 62 3.20 -14.09 -15.61
N GLY A 63 2.72 -12.92 -15.15
CA GLY A 63 3.56 -11.89 -14.57
C GLY A 63 4.33 -11.05 -15.60
N ILE A 64 5.05 -10.06 -15.10
CA ILE A 64 5.97 -9.22 -15.85
C ILE A 64 7.27 -9.03 -15.06
N GLU A 65 8.37 -8.85 -15.78
CA GLU A 65 9.62 -8.42 -15.16
C GLU A 65 9.59 -6.92 -14.91
N ILE A 66 9.84 -6.51 -13.67
CA ILE A 66 9.92 -5.12 -13.24
C ILE A 66 11.32 -4.90 -12.65
N SER A 67 11.92 -3.73 -12.91
CA SER A 67 13.21 -3.40 -12.28
C SER A 67 13.05 -3.15 -10.78
N GLY A 68 14.10 -3.43 -10.01
CA GLY A 68 14.11 -3.19 -8.57
C GLY A 68 13.77 -1.74 -8.22
N SER A 69 14.26 -0.79 -9.01
CA SER A 69 13.95 0.63 -8.86
C SER A 69 12.48 0.98 -9.05
N ASP A 70 11.77 0.32 -9.97
CA ASP A 70 10.34 0.53 -10.18
C ASP A 70 9.49 -0.10 -9.08
N LEU A 71 10.00 -1.16 -8.43
CA LEU A 71 9.33 -1.81 -7.28
C LEU A 71 9.42 -0.96 -6.01
N ILE A 72 10.56 -0.29 -5.80
CA ILE A 72 10.76 0.67 -4.70
C ILE A 72 10.43 2.09 -5.18
N ARG A 73 9.84 2.29 -6.35
CA ARG A 73 9.38 3.63 -6.72
C ARG A 73 8.11 3.90 -5.95
N LYS A 74 8.02 5.06 -5.28
CA LYS A 74 6.76 5.50 -4.67
C LYS A 74 5.68 5.35 -5.72
N PRO A 75 4.69 4.45 -5.54
CA PRO A 75 3.48 4.62 -6.31
C PRO A 75 3.07 6.06 -6.02
N VAL A 76 2.76 6.82 -7.08
CA VAL A 76 2.07 8.10 -6.91
C VAL A 76 0.78 7.70 -6.21
N THR A 77 0.77 7.79 -4.88
CA THR A 77 -0.31 7.26 -4.09
C THR A 77 -1.53 8.06 -4.49
N LYS A 78 -2.63 7.39 -4.85
CA LYS A 78 -3.95 8.05 -4.93
C LYS A 78 -4.38 8.62 -3.56
N TYR A 79 -3.66 8.22 -2.52
CA TYR A 79 -3.79 8.65 -1.15
C TYR A 79 -2.57 9.53 -0.83
N GLU A 80 -2.62 10.78 -1.28
CA GLU A 80 -1.76 11.81 -0.71
C GLU A 80 -2.18 11.95 0.76
N VAL A 81 -1.31 11.52 1.68
CA VAL A 81 -1.48 11.88 3.10
C VAL A 81 -1.22 13.39 3.17
N PRO A 82 -2.20 14.23 3.54
CA PRO A 82 -1.94 15.65 3.72
C PRO A 82 -0.88 15.81 4.82
N ASP A 83 0.22 16.49 4.52
CA ASP A 83 1.28 16.82 5.48
C ASP A 83 0.76 17.84 6.52
N GLU A 84 -0.14 17.42 7.42
CA GLU A 84 -0.58 18.24 8.54
C GLU A 84 0.43 18.08 9.70
N ASP A 85 1.48 18.88 9.65
CA ASP A 85 2.44 19.08 10.75
C ASP A 85 1.72 19.81 11.91
N PRO A 86 1.45 19.17 13.07
CA PRO A 86 0.62 19.73 14.15
C PRO A 86 1.16 21.02 14.79
N LEU A 87 2.39 21.40 14.42
CA LEU A 87 3.09 22.59 14.88
C LEU A 87 2.82 23.83 14.01
N LYS A 88 2.31 23.69 12.77
CA LYS A 88 1.98 24.83 11.91
C LYS A 88 0.71 25.56 12.34
N THR A 89 -0.28 24.84 12.87
CA THR A 89 -1.59 25.41 13.25
C THR A 89 -1.50 26.35 14.47
N ARG A 90 -0.45 26.23 15.28
CA ARG A 90 -0.22 27.13 16.43
C ARG A 90 0.32 28.51 16.05
N SER A 91 1.07 28.61 14.95
CA SER A 91 1.62 29.90 14.50
C SER A 91 0.55 30.78 13.81
N ALA A 92 -0.46 30.15 13.20
CA ALA A 92 -1.57 30.85 12.56
C ALA A 92 -2.44 31.66 13.54
N MET A 93 -2.52 31.27 14.82
CA MET A 93 -3.31 32.00 15.83
C MET A 93 -2.56 33.16 16.50
N VAL A 94 -1.24 33.27 16.36
CA VAL A 94 -0.45 34.36 16.97
C VAL A 94 -0.32 35.56 16.02
N SER A 95 -0.48 35.35 14.71
CA SER A 95 -0.32 36.40 13.70
C SER A 95 -1.56 37.32 13.53
N THR A 96 -2.73 36.95 14.05
CA THR A 96 -3.97 37.77 13.95
C THR A 96 -4.00 38.95 14.92
N LEU A 97 -3.04 39.07 15.85
CA LEU A 97 -2.97 40.16 16.84
C LEU A 97 -1.95 41.26 16.50
N ALA A 98 -1.23 41.16 15.38
CA ALA A 98 -0.16 42.10 15.03
C ALA A 98 -0.35 42.74 13.63
N ALA A 99 -1.59 42.99 13.22
CA ALA A 99 -1.88 43.72 11.98
C ALA A 99 -2.06 45.22 12.27
N GLN A 100 -0.95 45.94 12.42
CA GLN A 100 -0.89 47.37 12.09
C GLN A 100 0.36 47.66 11.25
N SER A 101 0.11 48.30 10.11
CA SER A 101 1.01 49.14 9.30
C SER A 101 1.96 48.51 8.25
N VAL A 102 1.61 48.87 7.00
CA VAL A 102 2.45 49.60 6.02
C VAL A 102 3.38 48.81 5.07
N GLU A 103 2.97 48.88 3.80
CA GLU A 103 3.69 49.07 2.52
C GLU A 103 4.73 48.07 1.94
N LYS A 104 4.36 47.62 0.73
CA LYS A 104 5.05 47.67 -0.59
C LYS A 104 6.44 47.04 -0.79
N SER A 105 6.49 46.35 -1.95
CA SER A 105 7.51 46.42 -2.99
C SER A 105 8.57 45.31 -3.10
N THR A 106 8.41 44.59 -4.22
CA THR A 106 9.42 44.12 -5.19
C THR A 106 10.62 43.31 -4.76
N ALA A 107 10.61 42.10 -5.33
CA ALA A 107 11.68 41.49 -6.11
C ALA A 107 12.87 40.87 -5.37
N SER A 108 12.85 39.53 -5.45
CA SER A 108 14.00 38.66 -5.71
C SER A 108 15.17 38.72 -4.72
N GLN A 109 15.22 37.75 -3.81
CA GLN A 109 16.34 36.81 -3.68
C GLN A 109 16.10 35.82 -2.54
N LEU A 110 16.67 34.62 -2.72
CA LEU A 110 16.76 33.51 -1.76
C LEU A 110 15.54 32.57 -1.73
N PHE A 111 15.45 31.70 -2.74
CA PHE A 111 14.89 30.36 -2.53
C PHE A 111 15.76 29.65 -1.49
N ARG A 112 15.36 29.77 -0.23
CA ARG A 112 15.87 28.94 0.85
C ARG A 112 15.24 27.57 0.68
N GLU A 113 15.94 26.67 -0.01
CA GLU A 113 15.62 25.25 0.03
C GLU A 113 15.60 24.82 1.51
N GLN A 114 14.40 24.56 2.02
CA GLN A 114 14.22 24.00 3.35
C GLN A 114 14.52 22.49 3.27
N PRO A 115 15.35 21.94 4.17
CA PRO A 115 15.72 20.53 4.11
C PRO A 115 14.47 19.70 4.40
N ARG A 116 14.12 18.83 3.45
CA ARG A 116 13.11 17.79 3.64
C ARG A 116 13.47 17.02 4.92
N LYS A 117 12.49 16.82 5.81
CA LYS A 117 12.66 15.97 6.99
C LYS A 117 13.01 14.57 6.50
N ASN A 118 14.30 14.23 6.54
CA ASN A 118 14.83 12.95 6.11
C ASN A 118 14.32 11.87 7.06
N VAL A 119 13.46 10.99 6.55
CA VAL A 119 13.43 9.58 6.98
C VAL A 119 14.89 9.09 6.94
N PRO A 120 15.40 8.32 7.92
CA PRO A 120 16.80 7.92 7.90
C PRO A 120 17.16 7.27 6.57
N MET A 121 17.90 8.00 5.74
CA MET A 121 18.33 7.65 4.38
C MET A 121 19.02 6.27 4.29
N ARG A 122 19.42 5.68 5.41
CA ARG A 122 20.17 4.42 5.46
C ARG A 122 19.34 3.18 5.09
N LEU A 123 18.05 3.12 5.40
CA LEU A 123 17.20 1.98 5.03
C LEU A 123 16.80 2.02 3.55
N PHE A 124 16.40 3.19 3.04
CA PHE A 124 16.14 3.36 1.61
C PHE A 124 17.41 3.21 0.76
N ALA A 125 18.55 3.72 1.22
CA ALA A 125 19.82 3.51 0.50
C ALA A 125 20.25 2.04 0.50
N SER A 126 19.97 1.26 1.56
CA SER A 126 20.30 -0.17 1.57
C SER A 126 19.37 -0.97 0.65
N ALA A 127 18.05 -0.69 0.65
CA ALA A 127 17.11 -1.33 -0.25
C ALA A 127 17.38 -0.94 -1.72
N ALA A 128 17.63 0.34 -2.02
CA ALA A 128 17.97 0.80 -3.37
C ALA A 128 19.31 0.25 -3.88
N ALA A 129 20.26 -0.02 -2.98
CA ALA A 129 21.52 -0.70 -3.33
C ALA A 129 21.33 -2.21 -3.59
N VAL A 130 20.31 -2.83 -2.99
CA VAL A 130 19.95 -4.25 -3.19
C VAL A 130 19.01 -4.44 -4.40
N PHE A 131 18.26 -3.41 -4.78
CA PHE A 131 17.30 -3.44 -5.88
C PHE A 131 17.64 -2.34 -6.90
N ASP A 132 18.82 -2.46 -7.49
CA ASP A 132 19.29 -1.70 -8.65
C ASP A 132 18.35 -1.88 -9.86
N ASN A 133 18.35 -0.92 -10.79
CA ASN A 133 17.81 -1.04 -12.16
C ASN A 133 18.22 -2.35 -12.87
N ASN A 134 19.41 -2.88 -12.56
CA ASN A 134 19.92 -4.13 -13.14
C ASN A 134 19.25 -5.38 -12.58
N ILE A 135 18.60 -5.30 -11.42
CA ILE A 135 17.91 -6.43 -10.81
C ILE A 135 16.47 -6.40 -11.29
N LYS A 136 16.07 -7.44 -12.01
CA LYS A 136 14.71 -7.63 -12.47
C LYS A 136 14.04 -8.67 -11.60
N HIS A 137 12.80 -8.38 -11.23
CA HIS A 137 11.98 -9.30 -10.46
C HIS A 137 10.71 -9.63 -11.22
N LEU A 138 10.36 -10.91 -11.28
CA LEU A 138 9.10 -11.36 -11.87
C LEU A 138 7.97 -11.10 -10.89
N VAL A 139 7.07 -10.19 -11.24
CA VAL A 139 5.89 -9.86 -10.44
C VAL A 139 4.64 -10.34 -11.16
N CYS A 140 3.86 -11.14 -10.45
CA CYS A 140 2.59 -11.68 -10.91
C CYS A 140 1.44 -10.71 -10.63
N TRP A 141 1.38 -10.12 -9.44
CA TRP A 141 0.32 -9.21 -9.02
C TRP A 141 0.58 -7.76 -9.44
N ASP A 142 -0.44 -7.11 -9.99
CA ASP A 142 -0.42 -5.71 -10.42
C ASP A 142 -0.01 -4.79 -9.27
N ILE A 143 1.17 -4.15 -9.38
CA ILE A 143 1.75 -3.31 -8.33
C ILE A 143 0.83 -2.13 -7.97
N THR A 144 -0.04 -1.70 -8.90
CA THR A 144 -0.96 -0.58 -8.70
C THR A 144 -2.24 -0.98 -7.97
N LYS A 145 -2.52 -2.28 -7.88
CA LYS A 145 -3.73 -2.85 -7.27
C LYS A 145 -3.38 -3.73 -6.07
N ARG A 146 -2.34 -3.38 -5.31
CA ARG A 146 -1.97 -4.08 -4.07
C ARG A 146 -2.77 -3.57 -2.88
N GLY A 147 -2.69 -4.29 -1.77
CA GLY A 147 -3.20 -3.82 -0.48
C GLY A 147 -2.52 -2.52 -0.06
N ILE A 148 -3.10 -1.83 0.93
CA ILE A 148 -2.57 -0.54 1.40
C ILE A 148 -1.17 -0.66 2.00
N TYR A 149 -0.80 -1.86 2.48
CA TYR A 149 0.53 -2.13 3.00
C TYR A 149 1.46 -2.73 1.92
N GLY A 150 0.98 -2.99 0.71
CA GLY A 150 1.78 -3.60 -0.36
C GLY A 150 1.65 -5.11 -0.48
N GLU A 151 0.71 -5.70 0.24
CA GLU A 151 0.41 -7.12 0.20
C GLU A 151 -0.35 -7.52 -1.07
N THR A 152 -0.34 -8.82 -1.33
CA THR A 152 -1.22 -9.48 -2.30
C THR A 152 -2.21 -10.36 -1.54
N LEU A 153 -3.22 -10.86 -2.24
CA LEU A 153 -4.18 -11.80 -1.66
C LEU A 153 -3.50 -13.06 -1.07
N LEU A 154 -2.43 -13.54 -1.70
CA LEU A 154 -1.64 -14.67 -1.19
C LEU A 154 -1.00 -14.34 0.17
N HIS A 155 -0.46 -13.13 0.34
CA HIS A 155 0.11 -12.70 1.61
C HIS A 155 -0.95 -12.67 2.72
N LEU A 156 -2.16 -12.19 2.43
CA LEU A 156 -3.28 -12.22 3.37
C LEU A 156 -3.68 -13.65 3.74
N CYS A 157 -3.73 -14.57 2.78
CA CYS A 157 -3.95 -15.98 3.08
C CYS A 157 -2.84 -16.58 3.97
N LEU A 158 -1.58 -16.19 3.77
CA LEU A 158 -0.46 -16.70 4.56
C LEU A 158 -0.36 -16.07 5.96
N LEU A 159 -0.93 -14.88 6.15
CA LEU A 159 -1.01 -14.22 7.46
C LEU A 159 -1.87 -15.03 8.43
N HIS A 160 -2.97 -15.57 7.92
CA HIS A 160 -3.96 -16.29 8.71
C HIS A 160 -3.62 -17.77 8.86
N LYS A 161 -3.65 -18.28 10.09
CA LYS A 161 -3.23 -19.66 10.41
C LYS A 161 -4.36 -20.69 10.35
N THR A 162 -5.47 -20.39 9.67
CA THR A 162 -6.62 -21.30 9.62
C THR A 162 -6.55 -22.28 8.45
N PRO A 163 -7.19 -23.46 8.54
CA PRO A 163 -7.22 -24.44 7.45
C PRO A 163 -7.80 -23.89 6.14
N ALA A 164 -8.83 -23.03 6.22
CA ALA A 164 -9.44 -22.39 5.07
C ALA A 164 -8.42 -21.55 4.28
N HIS A 165 -7.68 -20.66 4.96
CA HIS A 165 -6.69 -19.79 4.31
C HIS A 165 -5.52 -20.57 3.72
N ARG A 166 -5.08 -21.63 4.41
CA ARG A 166 -4.08 -22.56 3.85
C ARG A 166 -4.58 -23.16 2.53
N GLN A 167 -5.84 -23.61 2.49
CA GLN A 167 -6.39 -24.20 1.27
C GLN A 167 -6.55 -23.16 0.16
N LEU A 168 -6.98 -21.94 0.49
CA LEU A 168 -7.03 -20.82 -0.45
C LEU A 168 -5.65 -20.51 -1.04
N ALA A 169 -4.61 -20.45 -0.22
CA ALA A 169 -3.23 -20.25 -0.67
C ALA A 169 -2.77 -21.36 -1.63
N ILE A 170 -3.08 -22.62 -1.31
CA ILE A 170 -2.77 -23.77 -2.19
C ILE A 170 -3.50 -23.64 -3.54
N ILE A 171 -4.78 -23.26 -3.53
CA ILE A 171 -5.56 -23.07 -4.76
C ILE A 171 -4.99 -21.93 -5.60
N LEU A 172 -4.69 -20.79 -4.98
CA LEU A 172 -4.12 -19.61 -5.62
C LEU A 172 -2.79 -19.95 -6.32
N VAL A 173 -1.84 -20.56 -5.60
CA VAL A 173 -0.55 -20.97 -6.19
C VAL A 173 -0.73 -22.08 -7.23
N GLY A 174 -1.68 -22.99 -7.03
CA GLY A 174 -2.00 -24.02 -8.02
C GLY A 174 -2.59 -23.48 -9.32
N MET A 175 -3.27 -22.34 -9.28
CA MET A 175 -3.81 -21.67 -10.47
C MET A 175 -2.83 -20.67 -11.08
N PHE A 176 -2.08 -19.95 -10.25
CA PHE A 176 -1.15 -18.90 -10.64
C PHE A 176 0.21 -19.13 -9.96
N PRO A 177 1.05 -20.04 -10.49
CA PRO A 177 2.28 -20.46 -9.82
C PRO A 177 3.30 -19.32 -9.65
N ASN A 178 3.31 -18.35 -10.57
CA ASN A 178 4.20 -17.19 -10.46
C ASN A 178 3.83 -16.25 -9.31
N LEU A 179 2.62 -16.36 -8.75
CA LEU A 179 2.22 -15.56 -7.59
C LEU A 179 3.09 -15.85 -6.36
N ALA A 180 3.68 -17.05 -6.27
CA ALA A 180 4.61 -17.40 -5.20
C ALA A 180 5.94 -16.62 -5.25
N LYS A 181 6.24 -15.95 -6.37
CA LYS A 181 7.43 -15.11 -6.51
C LYS A 181 7.20 -13.70 -5.97
N ASP A 182 5.95 -13.28 -5.78
CA ASP A 182 5.65 -11.95 -5.30
C ASP A 182 6.11 -11.74 -3.86
N PHE A 183 6.68 -10.56 -3.61
CA PHE A 183 7.04 -10.10 -2.28
C PHE A 183 6.15 -8.91 -1.86
N PHE A 184 6.29 -8.52 -0.59
CA PHE A 184 5.57 -7.42 0.01
C PHE A 184 6.17 -6.07 -0.41
N ILE A 185 5.36 -5.15 -0.95
CA ILE A 185 5.83 -3.84 -1.48
C ILE A 185 5.28 -2.71 -0.61
N GLY A 186 5.82 -2.55 0.60
CA GLY A 186 5.35 -1.56 1.58
C GLY A 186 6.37 -0.47 1.89
N TRP A 187 5.87 0.73 2.18
CA TRP A 187 6.67 1.91 2.57
C TRP A 187 6.87 2.04 4.08
N GLU A 188 6.18 1.19 4.83
CA GLU A 188 5.95 1.35 6.27
C GLU A 188 6.99 0.66 7.15
N TYR A 189 8.08 0.15 6.56
CA TYR A 189 9.21 -0.45 7.27
C TYR A 189 10.55 -0.04 6.67
#